data_AF-A0A8J3FAQ6-F1
#
_entry.id   AF-A0A8J3FAQ6-F1
#
_cell.length_a   1.000
_cell.length_b   1.000
_cell.length_c   1.000
_cell.angle_alpha   90.00
_cell.angle_beta   90.00
_cell.angle_gamma   90.00
#
_symmetry.space_group_name_H-M   'P 1'
#
loop_
_entity.id
_entity.type
_entity.pdbx_description
1 polymer ?
#
loop_
_entity_poly.entity_id
_entity_poly.type
_entity_poly.pdbx_seq_one_letter_code
_entity_poly.pdbx_strand_id
1 'polypeptide(L)' 'MSGSCINNAVGQVGDVRHSSKPAQPTRWIYWAKVFDSKFQAGCLAKRMEEDWWLYGYKSPREVEVVRLKNGRYGVRYMW' A
#
# COMPACT_ATOMS: atom_id res chain seq x y z
N MET A 1 56.59 -38.22 -7.92
CA MET A 1 56.27 -36.78 -7.89
C MET A 1 54.78 -36.63 -8.14
N SER A 2 54.07 -36.00 -7.18
CA SER A 2 52.78 -35.28 -7.27
C SER A 2 51.72 -35.83 -8.27
N GLY A 3 50.55 -36.32 -7.88
CA GLY A 3 49.60 -35.74 -6.92
C GLY A 3 48.37 -35.27 -7.70
N SER A 4 47.17 -35.76 -7.38
CA SER A 4 45.88 -35.05 -7.54
C SER A 4 44.74 -35.93 -6.99
N CYS A 5 44.19 -35.59 -5.82
CA CYS A 5 42.95 -34.83 -5.66
C CYS A 5 41.68 -35.69 -5.79
N ILE A 6 41.36 -36.41 -4.71
CA ILE A 6 39.99 -36.84 -4.40
C ILE A 6 39.66 -36.21 -3.06
N ASN A 7 38.71 -35.28 -3.04
CA ASN A 7 37.78 -35.02 -1.95
C ASN A 7 36.78 -33.97 -2.43
N ASN A 8 35.65 -34.47 -2.89
CA ASN A 8 34.51 -33.68 -3.30
C ASN A 8 33.63 -33.44 -2.06
N ALA A 9 33.71 -32.26 -1.46
CA ALA A 9 32.78 -31.81 -0.43
C ALA A 9 32.79 -30.27 -0.38
N VAL A 10 32.24 -29.63 -1.41
CA VAL A 10 31.91 -28.21 -1.37
C VAL A 10 30.49 -28.08 -0.82
N GLY A 11 30.39 -27.48 0.36
CA GLY A 11 29.12 -27.04 0.93
C GLY A 11 28.56 -25.81 0.22
N GLN A 12 27.26 -25.56 0.41
CA GLN A 12 26.60 -24.25 0.33
C GLN A 12 25.21 -24.42 0.94
N VAL A 13 25.05 -24.03 2.21
CA VAL A 13 24.60 -22.70 2.67
C VAL A 13 23.14 -22.44 2.24
N GLY A 14 22.26 -22.52 3.24
CA GLY A 14 20.85 -22.15 3.09
C GLY A 14 20.70 -20.68 2.72
N ASP A 15 20.02 -20.43 1.61
CA ASP A 15 19.63 -19.08 1.21
C ASP A 15 18.35 -18.69 2.00
N VAL A 16 18.56 -17.88 3.04
CA VAL A 16 17.46 -17.21 3.76
C VAL A 16 16.88 -16.20 2.81
N ARG A 17 15.73 -16.55 2.21
CA ARG A 17 14.90 -15.65 1.40
C ARG A 17 14.68 -14.35 2.16
N HIS A 18 15.49 -13.33 1.84
CA HIS A 18 15.20 -11.97 2.23
C HIS A 18 13.93 -11.58 1.49
N SER A 19 12.81 -11.61 2.22
CA SER A 19 11.56 -11.00 1.79
C SER A 19 11.78 -9.48 1.76
N SER A 20 12.40 -9.00 0.69
CA SER A 20 12.43 -7.58 0.37
C SER A 20 11.00 -7.18 0.01
N LYS A 21 10.25 -6.68 1.00
CA LYS A 21 8.97 -6.01 0.78
C LYS A 21 9.17 -5.04 -0.41
N PRO A 22 8.40 -5.17 -1.51
CA PRO A 22 8.59 -4.28 -2.64
C PRO A 22 8.39 -2.84 -2.17
N ALA A 23 9.36 -1.98 -2.49
CA ALA A 23 9.27 -0.56 -2.21
C ALA A 23 7.98 -0.04 -2.85
N GLN A 24 7.03 0.38 -2.00
CA GLN A 24 5.79 0.94 -2.51
C GLN A 24 6.18 2.21 -3.29
N PRO A 25 5.70 2.38 -4.54
CA PRO A 25 5.96 3.60 -5.29
C PRO A 25 5.50 4.79 -4.44
N THR A 26 6.14 5.95 -4.61
CA THR A 26 5.71 7.21 -3.98
C THR A 26 4.25 7.48 -4.34
N ARG A 27 3.33 7.02 -3.49
CA ARG A 27 1.89 7.18 -3.70
C ARG A 27 1.48 8.51 -3.11
N TRP A 28 1.06 9.40 -3.99
CA TRP A 28 0.45 10.66 -3.60
C TRP A 28 -0.88 10.38 -2.89
N ILE A 29 -1.01 10.90 -1.68
CA ILE A 29 -2.25 10.82 -0.90
C ILE A 29 -3.02 12.11 -1.14
N TYR A 30 -4.20 11.98 -1.75
CA TYR A 30 -5.09 13.09 -2.00
C TYR A 30 -6.12 13.19 -0.89
N TRP A 31 -6.40 14.41 -0.44
CA TRP A 31 -7.42 14.69 0.57
C TRP A 31 -8.65 15.30 -0.10
N ALA A 32 -9.82 14.71 0.12
CA ALA A 32 -11.07 15.21 -0.43
C ALA A 32 -11.66 16.31 0.45
N LYS A 33 -11.97 16.00 1.72
CA LYS A 33 -12.57 16.93 2.68
C LYS A 33 -12.40 16.43 4.12
N VAL A 34 -12.50 17.36 5.08
CA VAL A 34 -12.54 17.10 6.51
C VAL A 34 -13.92 17.40 7.08
N PHE A 35 -14.42 16.51 7.92
CA PHE A 35 -15.74 16.54 8.57
C PHE A 35 -15.61 16.42 10.08
N ASP A 36 -16.62 16.87 10.81
CA ASP A 36 -16.64 16.77 12.27
C ASP A 36 -17.23 15.44 12.75
N SER A 37 -17.99 14.75 11.88
CA SER A 37 -18.58 13.43 12.15
C SER A 37 -18.02 12.34 11.24
N LYS A 38 -17.78 11.16 11.82
CA LYS A 38 -17.40 9.94 11.08
C LYS A 38 -18.46 9.55 10.06
N PHE A 39 -19.73 9.77 10.38
CA PHE A 39 -20.85 9.43 9.50
C PHE A 39 -20.80 10.23 8.20
N GLN A 40 -20.63 11.56 8.29
CA GLN A 40 -20.53 12.43 7.12
C GLN A 40 -19.34 12.06 6.23
N ALA A 41 -18.18 11.79 6.85
CA ALA A 41 -17.00 11.34 6.13
C ALA A 41 -17.23 9.98 5.45
N GLY A 42 -17.93 9.06 6.10
CA GLY A 42 -18.32 7.76 5.55
C GLY A 42 -19.24 7.88 4.34
N CYS A 43 -20.24 8.76 4.40
CA CYS A 43 -21.10 9.03 3.25
C CYS A 43 -20.29 9.54 2.04
N LEU A 44 -19.32 10.44 2.25
CA LEU A 44 -18.48 10.91 1.15
C LEU A 44 -17.57 9.79 0.62
N ALA A 45 -16.97 8.98 1.49
CA ALA A 45 -16.12 7.87 1.07
C ALA A 45 -16.91 6.87 0.20
N LYS A 46 -18.12 6.50 0.63
CA LYS A 46 -18.97 5.58 -0.14
C LYS A 46 -19.40 6.19 -1.47
N ARG A 47 -19.77 7.47 -1.47
CA ARG A 47 -20.05 8.21 -2.69
C ARG A 47 -18.84 8.26 -3.64
N MET A 48 -17.62 8.38 -3.12
CA MET A 48 -16.40 8.40 -3.94
C MET A 48 -16.11 7.04 -4.56
N GLU A 49 -16.39 5.94 -3.86
CA GLU A 49 -16.31 4.58 -4.44
C GLU A 49 -17.32 4.37 -5.57
N GLU A 50 -18.52 4.92 -5.40
CA GLU A 50 -19.66 4.69 -6.29
C GLU A 50 -19.79 5.71 -7.43
N ASP A 51 -19.44 7.00 -7.27
CA ASP A 51 -19.68 8.02 -8.31
C ASP A 51 -18.52 8.12 -9.32
N TRP A 52 -17.40 7.43 -9.08
CA TRP A 52 -16.20 7.65 -9.88
C TRP A 52 -16.33 7.16 -11.33
N TRP A 53 -17.11 6.09 -11.54
CA TRP A 53 -17.43 5.60 -12.88
C TRP A 53 -18.29 6.58 -13.70
N LEU A 54 -19.02 7.48 -13.03
CA LEU A 54 -19.89 8.45 -13.69
C LEU A 54 -19.09 9.46 -14.52
N TYR A 55 -17.83 9.71 -14.15
CA TYR A 55 -16.94 10.67 -14.81
C TYR A 55 -15.97 10.02 -15.81
N GLY A 56 -16.07 8.71 -16.05
CA GLY A 56 -15.17 7.99 -16.95
C GLY A 56 -13.72 7.86 -16.45
N TYR A 57 -13.44 8.24 -15.20
CA TYR A 57 -12.15 8.01 -14.56
C TYR A 57 -12.10 6.57 -14.03
N LYS A 58 -10.90 5.96 -14.04
CA LYS A 58 -10.68 4.69 -13.34
C LYS A 58 -11.05 4.87 -11.84
N SER A 59 -11.54 3.86 -11.15
CA SER A 59 -11.83 4.05 -9.71
C SER A 59 -10.52 4.23 -8.92
N PRO A 60 -10.43 5.17 -7.96
CA PRO A 60 -9.29 5.24 -7.05
C PRO A 60 -9.14 3.90 -6.35
N ARG A 61 -7.89 3.45 -6.23
CA ARG A 61 -7.60 2.12 -5.70
C ARG A 61 -8.01 1.99 -4.24
N GLU A 62 -7.87 3.07 -3.47
CA GLU A 62 -8.20 3.10 -2.06
C GLU A 62 -8.84 4.45 -1.70
N VAL A 63 -9.95 4.40 -0.98
CA VAL A 63 -10.63 5.54 -0.35
C VAL A 63 -10.82 5.20 1.13
N GLU A 64 -10.40 6.07 2.03
CA GLU A 64 -10.40 5.79 3.46
C GLU A 64 -10.83 7.01 4.28
N VAL A 65 -11.58 6.75 5.36
CA VAL A 65 -11.90 7.74 6.40
C VAL A 65 -10.86 7.63 7.52
N VAL A 66 -10.07 8.69 7.70
CA VAL A 66 -9.03 8.77 8.73
C VAL A 66 -9.44 9.74 9.82
N ARG A 67 -9.28 9.34 11.09
CA ARG A 67 -9.43 10.26 12.23
C ARG A 67 -8.17 11.09 12.41
N LEU A 68 -8.33 12.40 12.36
CA LEU A 68 -7.26 13.38 12.57
C LEU A 68 -7.00 13.61 14.06
N LYS A 69 -5.82 14.14 14.39
CA LYS A 69 -5.39 14.43 15.77
C LYS A 69 -6.31 15.43 16.50
N ASN A 70 -6.99 16.30 15.75
CA ASN A 70 -7.95 17.27 16.27
C ASN A 70 -9.37 16.69 16.48
N GLY A 71 -9.55 15.37 16.35
CA GLY A 71 -10.83 14.70 16.53
C GLY A 71 -11.76 14.72 15.31
N ARG A 72 -11.37 15.42 14.24
CA ARG A 72 -12.12 15.48 12.96
C ARG A 72 -11.82 14.25 12.09
N TYR A 73 -12.61 14.06 11.05
CA TYR A 73 -12.52 12.92 10.13
C TYR A 73 -12.22 13.41 8.72
N GLY A 74 -11.09 13.03 8.15
CA GLY A 74 -10.74 13.33 6.77
C GLY A 74 -10.96 12.14 5.85
N VAL A 75 -11.43 12.40 4.64
CA VAL A 75 -11.49 11.39 3.58
C VAL A 75 -10.26 11.56 2.69
N ARG A 76 -9.46 10.50 2.57
CA ARG A 76 -8.29 10.43 1.69
C ARG A 76 -8.48 9.38 0.61
N TYR A 77 -7.84 9.57 -0.52
CA TYR A 77 -7.82 8.58 -1.59
C TYR A 77 -6.47 8.55 -2.30
N MET A 78 -6.18 7.40 -2.91
CA MET A 78 -5.00 7.20 -3.74
C MET A 78 -5.28 6.23 -4.88
N TRP A 79 -4.39 6.29 -5.87
CA TRP A 79 -4.47 5.58 -7.14
C TRP A 79 -3.48 4.42 -7.21
#